data_AF-A0A8T0TFS9-F1
#
_entry.id   AF-A0A8T0TFS9-F1
#
_cell.length_a   1.000
_cell.length_b   1.000
_cell.length_c   1.000
_cell.angle_alpha   90.00
_cell.angle_beta   90.00
_cell.angle_gamma   90.00
#
_symmetry.space_group_name_H-M   'P 1'
#
loop_
_entity.id
_entity.type
_entity.pdbx_description
1 polymer ?
#
loop_
_entity_poly.entity_id
_entity_poly.type
_entity_poly.pdbx_seq_one_letter_code
_entity_poly.pdbx_strand_id
1 'polypeptide(L)'
;IQVLDSFNRTINYEEELVELSRWSNYDILQWDVVVKKNIPRQHDACSCGIFTIKYMQFWNGSEITNPFTQKDMEKFRKKMPAELILSPLNEL
;
A
#
# COMPACT_ATOMS: atom_id res chain seq x y z
N ILE A 1 -0.80 -12.71 5.14
CA ILE A 1 -0.89 -11.53 4.24
C ILE A 1 -1.25 -10.31 5.07
N GLN A 2 -0.62 -9.16 4.85
CA GLN A 2 -0.92 -7.92 5.56
C GLN A 2 -1.47 -6.88 4.58
N VAL A 3 -2.65 -6.33 4.86
CA VAL A 3 -3.30 -5.34 3.99
C VAL A 3 -3.18 -3.96 4.61
N LEU A 4 -2.59 -3.04 3.87
CA LEU A 4 -2.46 -1.64 4.21
C LEU A 4 -3.28 -0.81 3.21
N ASP A 5 -4.50 -0.45 3.61
CA ASP A 5 -5.42 0.37 2.82
C ASP A 5 -5.55 1.76 3.45
N SER A 6 -5.18 2.82 2.75
CA SER A 6 -5.29 4.21 3.22
C SER A 6 -6.74 4.70 3.43
N PHE A 7 -7.74 4.03 2.86
CA PHE A 7 -9.16 4.32 3.11
C PHE A 7 -9.79 3.47 4.21
N ASN A 8 -9.12 2.40 4.63
CA ASN A 8 -9.70 1.41 5.55
C ASN A 8 -11.04 0.84 5.06
N ARG A 9 -11.16 0.53 3.76
CA ARG A 9 -12.41 -0.07 3.29
C ARG A 9 -12.63 -1.38 4.02
N THR A 10 -13.81 -1.55 4.59
CA THR A 10 -14.26 -2.86 5.09
C THR A 10 -14.54 -3.72 3.87
N ILE A 11 -13.51 -4.37 3.34
CA ILE A 11 -13.66 -5.37 2.29
C ILE A 11 -14.00 -6.68 2.99
N ASN A 12 -15.10 -7.32 2.57
CA ASN A 12 -15.38 -8.69 2.98
C ASN A 12 -14.49 -9.62 2.15
N TYR A 13 -13.30 -9.94 2.67
CA TYR A 13 -12.33 -10.78 1.96
C TYR A 13 -12.86 -12.20 1.67
N GLU A 14 -13.91 -12.66 2.36
CA GLU A 14 -14.51 -13.97 2.13
C GLU A 14 -15.12 -14.11 0.72
N GLU A 15 -15.63 -13.03 0.13
CA GLU A 15 -16.23 -13.06 -1.21
C GLU A 15 -15.17 -13.11 -2.33
N GLU A 16 -13.97 -12.58 -2.10
CA GLU A 16 -12.89 -12.52 -3.10
C GLU A 16 -12.03 -13.81 -3.14
N LEU A 17 -12.03 -14.59 -2.05
CA LEU A 17 -11.28 -15.85 -1.94
C LEU A 17 -11.83 -16.98 -2.82
N VAL A 18 -13.08 -16.91 -3.26
CA VAL A 18 -13.73 -17.96 -4.08
C VAL A 18 -13.05 -18.14 -5.45
N GLU A 19 -12.55 -17.05 -6.05
CA GLU A 19 -11.86 -17.05 -7.36
C GLU A 19 -10.41 -17.56 -7.29
N LEU A 20 -9.79 -17.55 -6.10
CA LEU A 20 -8.36 -17.84 -5.91
C LEU A 20 -8.03 -19.34 -5.82
N SER A 21 -9.05 -20.20 -5.71
CA SER A 21 -8.92 -21.67 -5.66
C SER A 21 -8.30 -22.32 -6.93
N ARG A 22 -7.93 -21.53 -7.94
CA ARG A 22 -7.33 -22.00 -9.21
C ARG A 22 -5.85 -22.38 -9.11
N TRP A 23 -5.17 -22.09 -8.01
CA TRP A 23 -3.75 -22.38 -7.81
C TRP A 23 -3.58 -23.65 -6.95
N SER A 24 -3.45 -24.80 -7.61
CA SER A 24 -3.50 -26.14 -6.98
C SER A 24 -2.33 -26.49 -6.05
N ASN A 25 -1.28 -25.68 -6.01
CA ASN A 25 -0.02 -25.98 -5.32
C ASN A 25 0.21 -25.16 -4.03
N TYR A 26 -0.66 -24.21 -3.70
CA TYR A 26 -0.60 -23.47 -2.44
C TYR A 26 -1.99 -23.33 -1.84
N ASP A 27 -2.14 -23.76 -0.58
CA ASP A 27 -3.37 -23.54 0.17
C ASP A 27 -3.43 -22.10 0.70
N ILE A 28 -3.50 -21.15 -0.25
CA ILE A 28 -3.59 -19.71 0.00
C ILE A 28 -4.87 -19.34 0.76
N LEU A 29 -5.85 -20.24 0.80
CA LEU A 29 -7.08 -20.08 1.58
C LEU A 29 -6.82 -20.20 3.08
N GLN A 30 -5.73 -20.84 3.51
CA GLN A 30 -5.34 -20.94 4.93
C GLN A 30 -4.48 -19.76 5.40
N TRP A 31 -4.12 -18.83 4.52
CA TRP A 31 -3.23 -17.74 4.89
C TRP A 31 -4.00 -16.65 5.63
N ASP A 32 -3.60 -16.35 6.86
CA ASP A 32 -4.19 -15.25 7.62
C ASP A 32 -4.06 -13.92 6.87
N VAL A 33 -5.19 -13.27 6.61
CA VAL A 33 -5.24 -11.90 6.05
C VAL A 33 -5.48 -10.92 7.19
N VAL A 34 -4.48 -10.06 7.46
CA VAL A 34 -4.54 -9.08 8.55
C VAL A 34 -4.62 -7.67 7.98
N VAL A 35 -5.76 -7.01 8.16
CA VAL A 35 -5.94 -5.59 7.80
C VAL A 35 -5.36 -4.71 8.90
N LYS A 36 -4.40 -3.85 8.56
CA LYS A 36 -3.78 -2.93 9.52
C LYS A 36 -4.63 -1.68 9.71
N LYS A 37 -5.06 -1.47 10.95
CA LYS A 37 -5.94 -0.36 11.33
C LYS A 37 -5.19 0.90 11.76
N ASN A 38 -4.00 0.74 12.34
CA ASN A 38 -3.20 1.84 12.91
C ASN A 38 -2.12 2.29 11.93
N ILE A 39 -2.54 2.78 10.77
CA ILE A 39 -1.66 3.31 9.72
C ILE A 39 -2.14 4.70 9.30
N PRO A 40 -1.27 5.55 8.72
CA PRO A 40 -1.67 6.83 8.14
C PRO A 40 -2.87 6.69 7.19
N ARG A 41 -3.76 7.68 7.12
CA ARG A 41 -4.98 7.61 6.29
C ARG A 41 -5.03 8.74 5.28
N GLN A 42 -5.63 8.45 4.13
CA GLN A 42 -5.94 9.48 3.15
C GLN A 42 -7.30 10.10 3.42
N HIS A 43 -7.48 11.33 2.98
CA HIS A 43 -8.72 12.10 3.10
C HIS A 43 -9.22 12.64 1.75
N ASP A 44 -8.55 12.28 0.66
CA ASP A 44 -8.93 12.63 -0.72
C ASP A 44 -9.13 11.36 -1.57
N ALA A 45 -9.62 11.51 -2.80
CA ALA A 45 -9.85 10.39 -3.72
C ALA A 45 -8.61 10.00 -4.56
N CYS A 46 -7.52 10.76 -4.51
CA CYS A 46 -6.46 10.71 -5.53
C CYS A 46 -5.05 10.50 -4.98
N SER A 47 -4.88 10.36 -3.67
CA SER A 47 -3.59 10.15 -3.01
C SER A 47 -3.31 8.68 -2.68
N CYS A 48 -4.25 7.75 -2.96
CA CYS A 48 -4.08 6.31 -2.68
C CYS A 48 -2.78 5.74 -3.26
N GLY A 49 -2.43 6.08 -4.50
CA GLY A 49 -1.18 5.63 -5.11
C GLY A 49 0.07 6.12 -4.36
N ILE A 50 0.06 7.35 -3.85
CA ILE A 50 1.19 7.90 -3.09
C ILE A 50 1.26 7.25 -1.69
N PHE A 51 0.13 7.02 -1.03
CA PHE A 51 0.08 6.27 0.23
C PHE A 51 0.63 4.85 0.06
N THR A 52 0.25 4.14 -1.01
CA THR A 52 0.79 2.80 -1.33
C THR A 52 2.32 2.81 -1.41
N ILE A 53 2.90 3.78 -2.14
CA ILE A 53 4.36 3.92 -2.26
C ILE A 53 4.99 4.19 -0.90
N LYS A 54 4.37 5.06 -0.09
CA LYS A 54 4.86 5.39 1.25
C LYS A 54 4.79 4.22 2.22
N TYR A 55 3.75 3.40 2.13
CA TYR A 55 3.67 2.14 2.88
C TYR A 55 4.80 1.20 2.48
N MET A 56 5.04 0.98 1.18
CA MET A 56 6.16 0.14 0.72
C MET A 56 7.52 0.68 1.21
N GLN A 57 7.67 1.99 1.27
CA GLN A 57 8.91 2.63 1.72
C GLN A 57 9.16 2.48 3.23
N PHE A 58 8.12 2.54 4.06
CA PHE A 58 8.26 2.69 5.51
C PHE A 58 7.67 1.55 6.34
N TRP A 59 7.03 0.56 5.72
CA TRP A 59 6.51 -0.60 6.41
C TRP A 59 7.63 -1.63 6.67
N ASN A 60 7.92 -1.91 7.94
CA ASN A 60 8.93 -2.90 8.32
C ASN A 60 8.36 -4.32 8.56
N GLY A 61 7.08 -4.53 8.30
CA GLY A 61 6.38 -5.79 8.62
C GLY A 61 5.50 -5.72 9.87
N SER A 62 5.69 -4.72 10.75
CA SER A 62 4.89 -4.53 11.96
C SER A 62 4.29 -3.13 12.09
N GLU A 63 5.02 -2.08 11.68
CA GLU A 63 4.62 -0.69 11.81
C GLU A 63 5.21 0.20 10.70
N ILE A 64 4.73 1.45 10.64
CA ILE A 64 5.29 2.49 9.79
C ILE A 64 6.45 3.16 10.54
N THR A 65 7.68 2.90 10.11
CA THR A 65 8.90 3.36 10.81
C THR A 65 9.14 4.86 10.72
N ASN A 66 8.65 5.49 9.66
CA ASN A 66 8.73 6.92 9.45
C ASN A 66 7.33 7.49 9.19
N PRO A 67 6.65 8.03 10.22
CA PRO A 67 5.30 8.55 10.11
C PRO A 67 5.16 9.64 9.05
N PHE A 68 4.01 9.65 8.37
CA PHE A 68 3.65 10.66 7.38
C PHE A 68 2.15 10.91 7.42
N THR A 69 1.71 12.01 6.80
CA THR A 69 0.32 12.47 6.84
C THR A 69 -0.20 12.81 5.45
N GLN A 70 -1.52 13.01 5.34
CA GLN A 70 -2.15 13.52 4.12
C GLN A 70 -1.53 14.84 3.62
N LYS A 71 -1.08 15.72 4.54
CA LYS A 71 -0.47 17.01 4.16
C LYS A 71 0.85 16.84 3.40
N ASP A 72 1.56 15.75 3.64
CA ASP A 72 2.82 15.47 2.96
C ASP A 72 2.62 15.05 1.50
N MET A 73 1.42 14.58 1.13
CA MET A 73 1.13 14.05 -0.20
C MET A 73 1.31 15.09 -1.30
N GLU A 74 0.97 16.35 -1.05
CA GLU A 74 1.16 17.42 -2.04
C GLU A 74 2.63 17.65 -2.36
N LYS A 75 3.49 17.63 -1.33
CA LYS A 75 4.94 17.76 -1.49
C LYS A 75 5.50 16.57 -2.25
N PHE A 76 5.09 15.35 -1.90
CA PHE A 76 5.54 14.14 -2.58
C PHE A 76 5.07 14.07 -4.03
N ARG A 77 3.83 14.50 -4.32
CA ARG A 77 3.28 14.54 -5.68
C ARG A 77 4.12 15.42 -6.61
N LYS A 78 4.66 16.53 -6.12
CA LYS A 78 5.53 17.43 -6.89
C LYS A 78 6.97 16.90 -6.98
N LYS A 79 7.47 16.26 -5.92
CA LYS A 79 8.84 15.75 -5.85
C LYS A 79 9.07 14.49 -6.69
N MET A 80 8.12 13.56 -6.65
CA MET A 80 8.25 12.22 -7.23
C MET A 80 8.50 12.23 -8.74
N PRO A 81 7.80 13.03 -9.58
CA PRO A 81 8.12 13.09 -11.01
C PRO A 81 9.55 13.54 -11.28
N ALA A 82 10.06 14.53 -10.53
CA ALA A 82 11.43 15.01 -10.69
C ALA A 82 12.45 13.92 -10.29
N GLU A 83 12.23 13.21 -9.19
CA GLU A 83 13.07 12.08 -8.77
C GLU A 83 13.07 10.95 -9.81
N LEU A 84 11.91 10.65 -10.41
CA LEU A 84 11.78 9.62 -11.43
C LEU A 84 12.47 10.02 -12.73
N ILE A 85 12.26 11.25 -13.23
CA ILE A 85 12.85 11.72 -14.49
C ILE A 85 14.37 11.82 -14.37
N LEU A 86 14.86 12.37 -13.26
CA LEU A 86 16.29 12.61 -13.01
C LEU A 86 16.98 11.42 -12.33
N SER A 87 16.34 10.23 -12.31
CA SER A 87 16.91 9.04 -11.70
C SER A 87 18.15 8.59 -12.47
N PRO A 88 19.29 8.36 -11.80
CA PRO A 88 20.47 7.75 -12.43
C PRO A 88 20.19 6.36 -13.03
N LEU A 89 19.11 5.69 -12.57
CA LEU A 89 18.68 4.39 -13.12
C LEU A 89 18.07 4.49 -14.53
N ASN A 90 17.84 5.71 -15.03
CA ASN A 90 17.39 5.93 -16.41
C ASN A 90 18.57 6.10 -17.38
N GLU A 91 19.80 6.20 -16.89
CA GLU A 91 21.00 6.25 -17.73
C GLU A 91 21.39 4.81 -18.12
N LEU A 92 21.67 4.61 -19.41
CA LEU A 92 22.00 3.31 -20.04
C LEU A 92 23.48 2.95 -19.89
#